data_AF-A0A2N2GZ98-F1
#
_entry.id   AF-A0A2N2GZ98-F1
#
_cell.length_a   1.000
_cell.length_b   1.000
_cell.length_c   1.000
_cell.angle_alpha   90.00
_cell.angle_beta   90.00
_cell.angle_gamma   90.00
#
_symmetry.space_group_name_H-M   'P 1'
#
loop_
_entity.id
_entity.type
_entity.pdbx_description
1 polymer ?
#
loop_
_entity_poly.entity_id
_entity_poly.type
_entity_poly.pdbx_seq_one_letter_code
_entity_poly.pdbx_strand_id
1 'polypeptide(L)' 'MKRLIVLVLLSLFLFGCGAAARESEFWKHSSMYQGWGHMGFSMSGYKSPTAETGKKSVDEGWWGIPIPYIPAK' A
#
# COMPACT_ATOMS: atom_id res chain seq x y z
N MET A 1 26.01 12.35 20.89
CA MET A 1 25.56 10.94 20.96
C MET A 1 24.03 10.81 20.77
N LYS A 2 23.18 11.15 21.74
CA LYS A 2 21.71 10.94 21.67
C LYS A 2 21.01 11.61 20.47
N ARG A 3 21.42 12.83 20.12
CA ARG A 3 20.89 13.57 18.94
C ARG A 3 21.17 12.85 17.62
N LEU A 4 22.31 12.16 17.51
CA LEU A 4 22.70 11.45 16.29
C LEU A 4 21.82 10.21 16.08
N ILE A 5 21.50 9.50 17.16
CA ILE A 5 20.60 8.34 17.13
C ILE A 5 19.20 8.76 16.68
N VAL A 6 18.69 9.88 17.19
CA VAL A 6 17.37 10.41 16.77
C VAL A 6 17.36 10.75 15.30
N LEU A 7 18.42 11.38 14.77
CA LEU A 7 18.52 11.71 13.35
C LEU A 7 18.58 10.46 12.46
N VAL A 8 19.28 9.41 12.89
CA VAL A 8 19.32 8.12 12.18
C VAL A 8 17.96 7.42 12.19
N LEU A 9 17.25 7.41 13.31
CA LEU A 9 15.91 6.81 13.37
C LEU A 9 14.91 7.59 12.51
N LEU A 10 14.98 8.92 12.55
CA LEU A 10 14.14 9.78 11.71
C LEU A 10 14.40 9.53 10.22
N SER A 11 15.67 9.42 9.82
CA SER A 11 16.00 9.18 8.42
C SER A 11 15.48 7.82 7.96
N LEU A 12 15.72 6.75 8.74
CA LEU A 12 15.19 5.41 8.44
C LEU A 12 13.66 5.40 8.31
N PHE A 13 12.96 6.13 9.18
CA PHE A 13 11.51 6.26 9.11
C PHE A 13 11.05 6.96 7.82
N LEU A 14 11.68 8.08 7.46
CA LEU A 14 11.35 8.82 6.24
C LEU A 14 11.65 8.02 4.96
N PHE A 15 12.77 7.30 4.91
CA PHE A 15 13.10 6.44 3.79
C PHE A 15 12.13 5.26 3.66
N GLY A 16 11.72 4.65 4.77
CA GLY A 16 10.72 3.57 4.78
C GLY A 16 9.36 4.03 4.27
N CYS A 17 8.84 5.15 4.81
CA CYS A 17 7.56 5.71 4.36
C CYS A 17 7.61 6.18 2.91
N GLY A 18 8.74 6.78 2.49
CA GLY A 18 8.94 7.23 1.11
C GLY A 18 8.97 6.08 0.10
N ALA A 19 9.63 4.96 0.44
CA ALA A 19 9.66 3.76 -0.39
C ALA A 19 8.26 3.15 -0.57
N ALA A 20 7.52 2.95 0.53
CA ALA A 20 6.16 2.42 0.49
C ALA A 20 5.21 3.32 -0.34
N ALA A 21 5.32 4.64 -0.19
CA ALA A 21 4.51 5.57 -0.97
C ALA A 21 4.87 5.60 -2.47
N ARG A 22 6.12 5.28 -2.82
CA ARG A 22 6.54 5.14 -4.22
C ARG A 22 6.05 3.83 -4.84
N GLU A 23 6.18 2.71 -4.13
CA GLU A 23 5.77 1.38 -4.62
C GLU A 23 4.25 1.23 -4.74
N SER A 24 3.50 1.85 -3.82
CA SER A 24 2.03 1.87 -3.86
C SER A 24 1.43 2.83 -4.88
N GLU A 25 2.27 3.56 -5.64
CA GLU A 25 1.84 4.65 -6.51
C GLU A 25 1.12 5.80 -5.80
N PHE A 26 1.18 5.88 -4.47
CA PHE A 26 0.47 6.87 -3.66
C PHE A 26 0.68 8.32 -4.15
N TRP A 27 1.92 8.67 -4.52
CA TRP A 27 2.25 10.01 -5.03
C TRP A 27 1.65 10.35 -6.41
N LYS A 28 1.14 9.35 -7.14
CA LYS A 28 0.53 9.54 -8.47
C LYS A 28 -0.96 9.86 -8.39
N HIS A 29 -1.56 9.77 -7.20
CA HIS A 29 -3.00 9.95 -6.99
C HIS A 29 -3.27 11.09 -6.02
N SER A 30 -4.40 11.78 -6.19
CA SER A 30 -4.81 12.90 -5.34
C SER A 30 -5.46 12.46 -4.03
N SER A 31 -5.77 11.18 -3.90
CA SER A 31 -6.39 10.57 -2.73
C SER A 31 -5.60 9.34 -2.27
N MET A 32 -5.80 8.94 -1.02
CA MET A 32 -5.16 7.73 -0.46
C MET A 32 -5.71 6.45 -1.10
N TYR A 33 -7.02 6.43 -1.33
CA TYR A 33 -7.75 5.33 -1.95
C TYR A 33 -8.57 5.86 -3.12
N GLN A 34 -8.85 4.99 -4.08
CA GLN A 34 -9.66 5.30 -5.26
C GLN A 34 -11.11 5.61 -4.86
N GLY A 35 -11.63 4.89 -3.87
CA GLY A 35 -12.96 5.07 -3.32
C GLY A 35 -13.16 4.24 -2.06
N TRP A 36 -14.40 4.18 -1.58
CA TRP A 36 -14.76 3.45 -0.35
C TRP A 36 -14.53 1.94 -0.46
N GLY A 37 -14.72 1.36 -1.65
CA GLY A 37 -14.42 -0.05 -1.91
C GLY A 37 -12.94 -0.36 -1.72
N HIS A 38 -12.08 0.46 -2.32
CA HIS A 38 -10.63 0.37 -2.15
C HIS A 38 -10.23 0.52 -0.67
N MET A 39 -10.75 1.54 0.02
CA MET A 39 -10.48 1.74 1.44
C MET A 39 -10.87 0.52 2.30
N GLY A 40 -12.08 -0.01 2.12
CA GLY A 40 -12.57 -1.16 2.87
C GLY A 40 -11.72 -2.41 2.65
N PHE A 41 -11.28 -2.63 1.40
CA PHE A 41 -10.38 -3.72 1.07
C PHE A 41 -9.02 -3.57 1.77
N SER A 42 -8.42 -2.38 1.72
CA SER A 42 -7.13 -2.09 2.33
C SER A 42 -7.16 -2.17 3.87
N MET A 43 -8.30 -1.90 4.51
CA MET A 43 -8.44 -2.00 5.96
C MET A 43 -8.59 -3.43 6.48
N SER A 44 -9.36 -4.27 5.79
CA SER A 44 -9.67 -5.63 6.27
C SER A 44 -9.78 -6.70 5.19
N GLY A 45 -10.23 -6.33 3.98
CA GLY A 45 -10.47 -7.28 2.89
C GLY A 45 -9.23 -8.00 2.38
N TYR A 46 -8.05 -7.38 2.45
CA TYR A 46 -6.77 -7.98 2.00
C TYR A 46 -6.41 -9.29 2.74
N LYS A 47 -7.01 -9.56 3.90
CA LYS A 47 -6.74 -10.77 4.70
C LYS A 47 -7.33 -12.03 4.08
N SER A 48 -8.35 -11.90 3.23
CA SER A 48 -9.01 -13.01 2.55
C SER A 48 -9.47 -12.56 1.16
N PRO A 49 -8.53 -12.29 0.24
CA PRO A 49 -8.86 -11.79 -1.09
C PRO A 49 -9.58 -12.89 -1.89
N THR A 50 -10.63 -12.50 -2.61
CA THR A 50 -11.37 -13.38 -3.52
C THR A 50 -11.12 -12.99 -4.97
N ALA A 51 -11.39 -13.90 -5.91
CA ALA A 51 -11.33 -13.59 -7.35
C ALA A 51 -12.25 -12.40 -7.72
N GLU A 52 -13.41 -12.29 -7.07
CA GLU A 52 -14.33 -11.16 -7.25
C GLU A 52 -13.70 -9.84 -6.82
N THR A 53 -12.98 -9.83 -5.69
CA THR A 53 -12.30 -8.62 -5.21
C THR A 53 -11.11 -8.26 -6.09
N GLY A 54 -10.42 -9.25 -6.64
CA GLY A 54 -9.39 -9.04 -7.66
C GLY A 54 -9.96 -8.40 -8.92
N LYS A 55 -11.10 -8.90 -9.42
CA LYS A 55 -11.79 -8.29 -10.56
C LYS A 55 -12.21 -6.85 -10.26
N LYS A 56 -12.82 -6.62 -9.10
CA LYS A 56 -13.24 -5.27 -8.66
C LYS A 56 -12.06 -4.30 -8.58
N SER A 57 -10.91 -4.75 -8.06
CA SER A 57 -9.69 -3.94 -8.00
C SER A 57 -9.21 -3.48 -9.38
N VAL A 58 -9.36 -4.33 -10.40
CA VAL A 58 -9.02 -3.99 -11.79
C VAL A 58 -10.07 -3.05 -12.39
N ASP A 59 -11.36 -3.39 -12.25
CA ASP A 59 -12.48 -2.63 -12.81
C ASP A 59 -12.56 -1.20 -12.26
N GLU A 60 -12.27 -1.01 -10.96
CA GLU A 60 -12.26 0.29 -10.29
C GLU A 60 -10.90 1.00 -10.32
N GLY A 61 -9.86 0.38 -10.89
CA GLY A 61 -8.53 0.98 -11.02
C GLY A 61 -7.85 1.25 -9.67
N TRP A 62 -7.89 0.30 -8.75
CA TRP A 62 -7.21 0.43 -7.46
C TRP A 62 -5.69 0.32 -7.63
N TRP A 63 -4.95 1.17 -6.92
CA TRP A 63 -3.48 1.14 -6.84
C TRP A 63 -3.01 0.55 -5.52
N GLY A 64 -1.77 0.10 -5.46
CA GLY A 64 -1.18 -0.46 -4.26
C GLY A 64 0.14 -1.16 -4.54
N ILE A 65 0.71 -1.79 -3.52
CA ILE A 65 1.95 -2.57 -3.69
C ILE A 65 1.59 -3.88 -4.41
N PRO A 66 2.18 -4.15 -5.58
CA PRO A 66 1.89 -5.37 -6.33
C PRO A 66 2.33 -6.59 -5.54
N ILE A 67 1.40 -7.50 -5.27
CA ILE A 67 1.74 -8.80 -4.68
C ILE A 67 2.09 -9.75 -5.83
N PRO A 68 3.29 -10.37 -5.85
CA PRO A 68 3.63 -11.35 -6.86
C PRO A 68 2.63 -12.51 -6.80
N TYR A 69 2.22 -13.01 -7.96
CA TYR A 69 1.31 -14.14 -8.03
C TYR A 69 1.89 -15.34 -7.28
N ILE A 70 1.22 -15.77 -6.20
CA ILE A 70 1.51 -17.02 -5.50
C ILE A 70 0.38 -17.99 -5.87
N PRO A 71 0.64 -19.05 -6.65
CA PRO A 71 -0.39 -20.04 -6.96
C PRO A 71 -0.94 -20.63 -5.66
N ALA A 72 -2.27 -20.72 -5.56
CA ALA A 72 -2.93 -21.37 -4.43
C ALA A 72 -2.43 -22.83 -4.31
N LYS A 73 -2.18 -23.27 -3.07
CA LYS A 73 -1.89 -24.69 -2.77
C LYS A 73 -3.16 -25.53 -2.93
#